data_AF-A0A2W5MII8-F1
#
_entry.id   AF-A0A2W5MII8-F1
#
_cell.length_a   1.000
_cell.length_b   1.000
_cell.length_c   1.000
_cell.angle_alpha   90.00
_cell.angle_beta   90.00
_cell.angle_gamma   90.00
#
_symmetry.space_group_name_H-M   'P 1'
#
loop_
_entity.id
_entity.type
_entity.pdbx_description
1 polymer ?
#
loop_
_entity_poly.entity_id
_entity_poly.type
_entity_poly.pdbx_seq_one_letter_code
_entity_poly.pdbx_strand_id
1 'polypeptide(L)'
;MAALKFLPSADASVVSEHSRDVIRAILIDAELPSCVITSTVRTPAAQARAMYNNLEKVGVDEQLKLYAAPGRQVIAEYQRLKPTGAGRQTIIDAMEQRILAIGPGKVSKHCADASKLNVVDIAPSSIASQRRFLNALERALQAGRLSKYLAPAHGDPAFHLEIEQ
;
A
#
# COMPACT_ATOMS: atom_id res chain seq x y z
N MET A 1 24.25 -5.73 5.94
CA MET A 1 22.82 -6.12 5.83
C MET A 1 22.11 -5.10 4.97
N ALA A 2 21.17 -5.51 4.11
CA ALA A 2 20.37 -4.57 3.31
C ALA A 2 19.50 -3.69 4.23
N ALA A 3 19.47 -2.38 3.97
CA ALA A 3 18.81 -1.41 4.83
C ALA A 3 17.36 -1.13 4.42
N LEU A 4 16.44 -1.23 5.38
CA LEU A 4 15.05 -0.83 5.21
C LEU A 4 14.86 0.59 5.76
N LYS A 5 14.54 1.53 4.88
CA LYS A 5 14.25 2.92 5.26
C LYS A 5 12.74 3.14 5.22
N PHE A 6 12.19 3.89 6.16
CA PHE A 6 10.76 4.19 6.22
C PHE A 6 10.55 5.68 6.04
N LEU A 7 9.58 6.07 5.21
CA LEU A 7 9.11 7.46 5.22
C LEU A 7 8.40 7.76 6.55
N PRO A 8 8.31 9.04 6.96
CA PRO A 8 7.55 9.42 8.14
C PRO A 8 6.07 8.99 8.10
N SER A 9 5.52 8.78 6.91
CA SER A 9 4.15 8.29 6.70
C SER A 9 4.00 6.78 6.85
N ALA A 10 5.10 6.03 6.96
CA ALA A 10 5.15 4.58 7.05
C ALA A 10 5.51 4.16 8.47
N ASP A 11 4.55 3.60 9.21
CA ASP A 11 4.80 3.10 10.55
C ASP A 11 5.62 1.81 10.48
N ALA A 12 6.86 1.88 10.96
CA ALA A 12 7.77 0.75 10.96
C ALA A 12 7.37 -0.28 12.03
N SER A 13 6.75 0.13 13.14
CA SER A 13 6.44 -0.75 14.28
C SER A 13 5.40 -1.83 13.93
N VAL A 14 4.58 -1.59 12.91
CA VAL A 14 3.56 -2.54 12.43
C VAL A 14 4.07 -3.51 11.36
N VAL A 15 5.36 -3.42 10.98
CA VAL A 15 6.01 -4.39 10.10
C VAL A 15 6.76 -5.40 10.95
N SER A 16 6.29 -6.64 10.94
CA SER A 16 6.88 -7.73 11.72
C SER A 16 8.33 -8.01 11.34
N GLU A 17 9.09 -8.61 12.26
CA GLU A 17 10.45 -9.04 11.95
C GLU A 17 10.48 -10.09 10.84
N HIS A 18 9.50 -10.99 10.76
CA HIS A 18 9.36 -11.92 9.64
C HIS A 18 9.30 -11.19 8.30
N SER A 19 8.40 -10.20 8.18
CA SER A 19 8.27 -9.38 6.96
C SER A 19 9.55 -8.62 6.64
N ARG A 20 10.21 -8.06 7.65
CA ARG A 20 11.49 -7.36 7.46
C ARG A 20 12.57 -8.29 6.92
N ASP A 21 12.65 -9.51 7.44
CA ASP A 21 13.63 -10.49 6.99
C ASP A 21 13.36 -10.97 5.57
N VAL A 22 12.09 -11.19 5.21
CA VAL A 22 11.70 -11.48 3.82
C VAL A 22 12.14 -10.34 2.89
N ILE A 23 11.86 -9.08 3.23
CA ILE A 23 12.25 -7.93 2.39
C ILE A 23 13.77 -7.81 2.30
N ARG A 24 14.51 -7.99 3.39
CA ARG A 24 15.99 -8.00 3.38
C ARG A 24 16.53 -9.12 2.50
N ALA A 25 15.96 -10.32 2.56
CA ALA A 25 16.37 -11.44 1.72
C ALA A 25 16.14 -11.14 0.24
N ILE A 26 15.02 -10.53 -0.13
CA ILE A 26 14.72 -10.09 -1.51
C ILE A 26 15.76 -9.06 -1.97
N LEU A 27 16.09 -8.08 -1.12
CA LEU A 27 17.10 -7.07 -1.47
C LEU A 27 18.49 -7.69 -1.65
N ILE A 28 18.88 -8.64 -0.80
CA ILE A 28 20.15 -9.36 -0.92
C ILE A 28 20.19 -10.16 -2.22
N ASP A 29 19.13 -10.90 -2.54
CA ASP A 29 18.99 -11.68 -3.78
C ASP A 29 18.97 -10.80 -5.04
N ALA A 30 18.52 -9.55 -4.93
CA ALA A 30 18.56 -8.56 -6.00
C ALA A 30 19.88 -7.77 -6.08
N GLU A 31 20.83 -8.03 -5.18
CA GLU A 31 22.06 -7.24 -5.00
C GLU A 31 21.75 -5.74 -4.84
N LEU A 32 20.82 -5.43 -3.94
CA LEU A 32 20.38 -4.09 -3.62
C LEU A 32 20.72 -3.73 -2.17
N PRO A 33 21.36 -2.57 -1.92
CA PRO A 33 21.81 -2.21 -0.59
C PRO A 33 20.68 -1.72 0.32
N SER A 34 19.58 -1.20 -0.26
CA SER A 34 18.47 -0.64 0.51
C SER A 34 17.21 -0.45 -0.32
N CYS A 35 16.08 -0.22 0.35
CA CYS A 35 14.85 0.32 -0.22
C CYS A 35 14.22 1.37 0.72
N VAL A 36 13.25 2.13 0.20
CA VAL A 36 12.41 3.05 0.98
C VAL A 36 10.96 2.56 0.97
N ILE A 37 10.45 2.20 2.14
CA ILE A 37 9.05 1.84 2.38
C ILE A 37 8.25 3.14 2.60
N THR A 38 7.20 3.32 1.81
CA THR A 38 6.36 4.54 1.77
C THR A 38 5.00 4.34 2.43
N SER A 39 4.56 3.08 2.52
CA SER A 39 3.31 2.67 3.16
C SER A 39 3.49 1.34 3.87
N THR A 40 2.78 1.17 4.98
CA THR A 40 2.69 -0.08 5.75
C THR A 40 1.21 -0.37 6.06
N VAL A 41 0.92 -1.24 7.03
CA VAL A 41 -0.44 -1.50 7.49
C VAL A 41 -1.09 -0.19 8.00
N ARG A 42 -2.37 0.00 7.69
CA ARG A 42 -3.15 1.19 8.01
C ARG A 42 -4.40 0.84 8.78
N THR A 43 -4.79 1.73 9.68
CA THR A 43 -6.15 1.76 10.23
C THR A 43 -7.15 2.26 9.17
N PRO A 44 -8.46 2.00 9.34
CA PRO A 44 -9.49 2.56 8.47
C PRO A 44 -9.40 4.08 8.30
N ALA A 45 -9.20 4.80 9.41
CA ALA A 45 -8.99 6.25 9.41
C ALA A 45 -7.77 6.67 8.58
N ALA A 46 -6.65 5.95 8.73
CA ALA A 46 -5.43 6.25 7.96
C ALA A 46 -5.62 5.96 6.47
N GLN A 47 -6.36 4.91 6.12
CA GLN A 47 -6.71 4.59 4.74
C GLN A 47 -7.64 5.63 4.12
N ALA A 48 -8.66 6.11 4.85
CA ALA A 48 -9.52 7.19 4.41
C ALA A 48 -8.71 8.46 4.10
N ARG A 49 -7.79 8.85 5.00
CA ARG A 49 -6.87 9.97 4.79
C ARG A 49 -5.98 9.79 3.57
N ALA A 50 -5.42 8.59 3.38
CA ALA A 50 -4.58 8.28 2.23
C ALA A 50 -5.36 8.38 0.91
N MET A 51 -6.56 7.81 0.86
CA MET A 51 -7.45 7.89 -0.30
C MET A 51 -7.84 9.34 -0.61
N TYR A 52 -8.25 10.12 0.40
CA TYR A 52 -8.55 11.54 0.23
C TYR A 52 -7.36 12.30 -0.36
N ASN A 53 -6.16 12.14 0.24
CA ASN A 53 -4.97 12.85 -0.21
C ASN A 53 -4.58 12.45 -1.65
N ASN A 54 -4.76 11.19 -2.04
CA ASN A 54 -4.52 10.76 -3.42
C ASN A 54 -5.53 11.36 -4.40
N LEU A 55 -6.82 11.45 -4.01
CA LEU A 55 -7.86 12.09 -4.82
C LEU A 55 -7.56 13.58 -5.04
N GLU A 56 -7.10 14.29 -4.01
CA GLU A 56 -6.67 15.70 -4.15
C GLU A 56 -5.44 15.83 -5.05
N LYS A 57 -4.51 14.87 -4.99
CA LYS A 57 -3.22 14.95 -5.67
C LYS A 57 -3.29 14.59 -7.15
N VAL A 58 -3.99 13.52 -7.50
CA VAL A 58 -4.00 12.97 -8.87
C VAL A 58 -5.38 12.96 -9.53
N GLY A 59 -6.42 13.33 -8.78
CA GLY A 59 -7.79 13.38 -9.29
C GLY A 59 -8.55 12.05 -9.18
N VAL A 60 -9.86 12.16 -9.37
CA VAL A 60 -10.81 11.05 -9.23
C VAL A 60 -10.58 9.98 -10.30
N ASP A 61 -10.43 10.38 -11.56
CA ASP A 61 -10.33 9.45 -12.69
C ASP A 61 -9.13 8.51 -12.57
N GLU A 62 -7.99 9.02 -12.11
CA GLU A 62 -6.79 8.21 -11.86
C GLU A 62 -7.01 7.22 -10.70
N GLN A 63 -7.69 7.63 -9.64
CA GLN A 63 -8.00 6.72 -8.54
C GLN A 63 -9.03 5.65 -8.92
N LEU A 64 -9.98 5.95 -9.82
CA LEU A 64 -10.95 4.96 -10.31
C LEU A 64 -10.30 3.86 -11.16
N LYS A 65 -9.20 4.17 -11.87
CA LYS A 65 -8.40 3.17 -12.61
C LYS A 65 -7.70 2.19 -11.67
N LEU A 66 -7.23 2.66 -10.51
CA LEU A 66 -6.48 1.85 -9.54
C LEU A 66 -7.39 1.01 -8.62
N TYR A 67 -8.45 1.61 -8.07
CA TYR A 67 -9.28 0.92 -7.09
C TYR A 67 -10.28 -0.04 -7.74
N ALA A 68 -10.40 -1.23 -7.15
CA ALA A 68 -11.50 -2.16 -7.41
C ALA A 68 -12.83 -1.62 -6.85
N ALA A 69 -13.94 -2.30 -7.17
CA ALA A 69 -15.30 -1.86 -6.79
C ALA A 69 -15.47 -1.44 -5.32
N PRO A 70 -14.93 -2.16 -4.31
CA PRO A 70 -15.01 -1.73 -2.91
C PRO A 70 -14.39 -0.34 -2.65
N GLY A 71 -13.20 -0.07 -3.21
CA GLY A 71 -12.55 1.24 -3.07
C GLY A 71 -13.27 2.33 -3.85
N ARG A 72 -13.87 2.01 -5.01
CA ARG A 72 -14.68 2.97 -5.78
C ARG A 72 -15.90 3.45 -5.00
N GLN A 73 -16.51 2.61 -4.16
CA GLN A 73 -17.60 3.03 -3.28
C GLN A 73 -17.16 4.06 -2.23
N VAL A 74 -15.90 3.99 -1.76
CA VAL A 74 -15.32 4.98 -0.85
C VAL A 74 -15.03 6.28 -1.60
N ILE A 75 -14.51 6.20 -2.83
CA ILE A 75 -14.30 7.36 -3.72
C ILE A 75 -15.64 8.07 -4.01
N ALA A 76 -16.74 7.33 -4.12
CA ALA A 76 -18.06 7.92 -4.33
C ALA A 76 -18.49 8.85 -3.18
N GLU A 77 -18.09 8.59 -1.93
CA GLU A 77 -18.35 9.52 -0.82
C GLU A 77 -17.63 10.85 -1.00
N TYR A 78 -16.37 10.82 -1.47
CA TYR A 78 -15.64 12.02 -1.84
C TYR A 78 -16.35 12.77 -2.98
N GLN A 79 -16.74 12.08 -4.06
CA GLN A 79 -17.43 12.70 -5.19
C GLN A 79 -18.79 13.30 -4.80
N ARG A 80 -19.48 12.70 -3.84
CA ARG A 80 -20.77 13.17 -3.33
C ARG A 80 -20.63 14.42 -2.46
N LEU A 81 -19.62 14.48 -1.60
CA LEU A 81 -19.46 15.52 -0.58
C LEU A 81 -18.59 16.69 -1.03
N LYS A 82 -17.59 16.48 -1.89
CA LYS A 82 -16.70 17.55 -2.34
C LYS A 82 -17.46 18.69 -3.04
N PRO A 83 -18.42 18.45 -3.95
CA PRO A 83 -19.16 19.52 -4.63
C PRO A 83 -20.10 20.31 -3.72
N THR A 84 -20.47 19.77 -2.56
CA THR A 84 -21.34 20.47 -1.59
C THR A 84 -20.56 21.46 -0.70
N GLY A 85 -19.24 21.58 -0.90
CA GLY A 85 -18.37 22.39 -0.05
C GLY A 85 -18.10 21.77 1.32
N ALA A 86 -18.30 20.45 1.49
CA ALA A 86 -18.02 19.79 2.75
C ALA A 86 -16.53 19.92 3.14
N GLY A 87 -16.27 20.14 4.44
CA GLY A 87 -14.91 20.25 4.96
C GLY A 87 -14.12 18.96 4.82
N ARG A 88 -12.79 19.08 4.72
CA ARG A 88 -11.85 17.95 4.58
C ARG A 88 -12.13 16.83 5.58
N GLN A 89 -12.27 17.15 6.87
CA GLN A 89 -12.46 16.14 7.90
C GLN A 89 -13.80 15.41 7.73
N THR A 90 -14.89 16.13 7.44
CA THR A 90 -16.20 15.53 7.16
C THR A 90 -16.16 14.53 6.01
N ILE A 91 -15.41 14.84 4.94
CA ILE A 91 -15.25 13.92 3.80
C ILE A 91 -14.48 12.68 4.23
N ILE A 92 -13.37 12.85 4.95
CA ILE A 92 -12.54 11.74 5.45
C ILE A 92 -13.33 10.84 6.39
N ASP A 93 -14.13 11.40 7.30
CA ASP A 93 -14.97 10.64 8.23
C ASP A 93 -16.02 9.81 7.47
N ALA A 94 -16.66 10.38 6.45
CA ALA A 94 -17.61 9.66 5.61
C ALA A 94 -16.93 8.52 4.83
N MET A 95 -15.71 8.77 4.31
CA MET A 95 -14.90 7.74 3.64
C MET A 95 -14.51 6.62 4.62
N GLU A 96 -14.11 6.95 5.85
CA GLU A 96 -13.80 5.99 6.90
C GLU A 96 -15.01 5.13 7.27
N GLN A 97 -16.17 5.75 7.50
CA GLN A 97 -17.42 5.04 7.77
C GLN A 97 -17.75 4.07 6.63
N ARG A 98 -17.56 4.47 5.37
CA ARG A 98 -17.76 3.60 4.22
C ARG A 98 -16.76 2.44 4.20
N ILE A 99 -15.50 2.68 4.55
CA ILE A 99 -14.46 1.63 4.68
C ILE A 99 -14.88 0.59 5.74
N LEU A 100 -15.31 1.05 6.91
CA LEU A 100 -15.78 0.19 8.00
C LEU A 100 -16.99 -0.65 7.57
N ALA A 101 -17.97 -0.03 6.91
CA ALA A 101 -19.19 -0.70 6.46
C ALA A 101 -18.93 -1.80 5.41
N ILE A 102 -17.99 -1.58 4.49
CA ILE A 102 -17.64 -2.57 3.45
C ILE A 102 -16.78 -3.70 4.04
N GLY A 103 -15.90 -3.36 4.99
CA GLY A 103 -14.84 -4.22 5.49
C GLY A 103 -13.47 -3.68 5.06
N PRO A 104 -12.62 -3.21 5.99
CA PRO A 104 -11.38 -2.50 5.64
C PRO A 104 -10.45 -3.27 4.71
N GLY A 105 -10.19 -4.55 5.01
CA GLY A 105 -9.35 -5.43 4.19
C GLY A 105 -9.90 -5.74 2.78
N LYS A 106 -11.19 -5.47 2.53
CA LYS A 106 -11.80 -5.57 1.19
C LYS A 106 -11.60 -4.29 0.37
N VAL A 107 -11.50 -3.14 1.04
CA VAL A 107 -11.22 -1.86 0.39
C VAL A 107 -9.74 -1.74 0.03
N SER A 108 -8.86 -2.09 0.96
CA SER A 108 -7.41 -2.06 0.76
C SER A 108 -6.73 -3.13 1.58
N LYS A 109 -5.74 -3.79 0.98
CA LYS A 109 -4.92 -4.79 1.66
C LYS A 109 -4.06 -4.19 2.77
N HIS A 110 -3.72 -2.90 2.71
CA HIS A 110 -3.11 -2.22 3.85
C HIS A 110 -3.99 -2.21 5.10
N CYS A 111 -5.31 -2.38 4.97
CA CYS A 111 -6.25 -2.48 6.09
C CYS A 111 -6.65 -3.92 6.41
N ALA A 112 -5.93 -4.91 5.89
CA ALA A 112 -6.14 -6.30 6.28
C ALA A 112 -5.71 -6.53 7.73
N ASP A 113 -6.09 -7.70 8.27
CA ASP A 113 -5.65 -8.15 9.60
C ASP A 113 -4.13 -8.30 9.63
N ALA A 114 -3.46 -7.40 10.34
CA ALA A 114 -2.00 -7.33 10.43
C ALA A 114 -1.38 -8.59 11.03
N SER A 115 -2.14 -9.36 11.82
CA SER A 115 -1.69 -10.63 12.41
C SER A 115 -1.65 -11.79 11.41
N LYS A 116 -2.23 -11.60 10.22
CA LYS A 116 -2.29 -12.59 9.14
C LYS A 116 -1.59 -12.13 7.87
N LEU A 117 -1.55 -10.82 7.64
CA LEU A 117 -0.99 -10.23 6.43
C LEU A 117 -0.33 -8.90 6.74
N ASN A 118 0.98 -8.81 6.51
CA ASN A 118 1.67 -7.53 6.39
C ASN A 118 1.68 -7.08 4.94
N VAL A 119 1.45 -5.79 4.75
CA VAL A 119 1.43 -5.16 3.43
C VAL A 119 2.31 -3.93 3.46
N VAL A 120 3.24 -3.83 2.52
CA VAL A 120 4.16 -2.70 2.39
C VAL A 120 4.23 -2.20 0.96
N ASP A 121 4.31 -0.88 0.79
CA ASP A 121 4.65 -0.26 -0.49
C ASP A 121 6.10 0.22 -0.43
N ILE A 122 6.87 -0.12 -1.46
CA ILE A 122 8.24 0.33 -1.64
C ILE A 122 8.30 1.30 -2.82
N ALA A 123 8.96 2.44 -2.59
CA ALA A 123 9.13 3.49 -3.60
C ALA A 123 9.98 2.97 -4.77
N PRO A 124 9.47 2.94 -6.02
CA PRO A 124 10.25 2.46 -7.16
C PRO A 124 11.51 3.28 -7.43
N SER A 125 11.48 4.58 -7.10
CA SER A 125 12.63 5.48 -7.20
C SER A 125 13.75 5.16 -6.19
N SER A 126 13.48 4.37 -5.15
CA SER A 126 14.48 3.93 -4.17
C SER A 126 15.22 2.65 -4.59
N ILE A 127 14.75 1.99 -5.65
CA ILE A 127 15.27 0.71 -6.12
C ILE A 127 16.26 0.97 -7.27
N ALA A 128 17.55 0.82 -6.99
CA ALA A 128 18.63 1.10 -7.95
C ALA A 128 18.54 0.24 -9.23
N SER A 129 18.02 -0.98 -9.15
CA SER A 129 17.75 -1.81 -10.32
C SER A 129 16.39 -2.50 -10.20
N GLN A 130 15.36 -1.88 -10.78
CA GLN A 130 14.00 -2.41 -10.75
C GLN A 130 13.90 -3.80 -11.40
N ARG A 131 14.67 -4.06 -12.47
CA ARG A 131 14.73 -5.38 -13.12
C ARG A 131 15.22 -6.47 -12.17
N ARG A 132 16.33 -6.23 -11.44
CA ARG A 132 16.85 -7.22 -10.48
C ARG A 132 15.87 -7.43 -9.34
N PHE A 133 15.24 -6.35 -8.87
CA PHE A 133 14.23 -6.42 -7.82
C PHE A 133 13.01 -7.23 -8.24
N LEU A 134 12.46 -6.99 -9.43
CA LEU A 134 11.35 -7.76 -10.00
C LEU A 134 11.69 -9.25 -10.10
N ASN A 135 12.88 -9.60 -10.58
CA ASN A 135 13.31 -11.00 -10.66
C ASN A 135 13.41 -11.64 -9.27
N ALA A 136 13.85 -10.90 -8.25
CA ALA A 136 13.90 -11.38 -6.87
C ALA A 136 12.52 -11.52 -6.23
N LEU A 137 11.59 -10.59 -6.52
CA LEU A 137 10.18 -10.69 -6.10
C LEU A 137 9.51 -11.94 -6.69
N GLU A 138 9.73 -12.21 -7.98
CA GLU A 138 9.21 -13.41 -8.64
C GLU A 138 9.75 -14.69 -8.00
N ARG A 139 11.07 -14.75 -7.73
CA ARG A 139 11.66 -15.89 -7.00
C ARG A 139 11.10 -16.04 -5.59
N ALA A 140 10.88 -14.94 -4.88
CA ALA A 140 10.31 -14.96 -3.53
C ALA A 140 8.84 -15.42 -3.53
N LEU A 141 8.06 -15.05 -4.54
CA LEU A 141 6.71 -15.55 -4.77
C LEU A 141 6.72 -17.06 -5.05
N GLN A 142 7.57 -17.53 -5.97
CA GLN A 142 7.71 -18.96 -6.29
C GLN A 142 8.17 -19.80 -5.09
N ALA A 143 9.01 -19.22 -4.21
CA ALA A 143 9.46 -19.86 -2.98
C ALA A 143 8.45 -19.79 -1.83
N GLY A 144 7.27 -19.20 -2.02
CA GLY A 144 6.24 -19.05 -0.99
C GLY A 144 6.59 -18.07 0.12
N ARG A 145 7.56 -17.18 -0.09
CA ARG A 145 7.94 -16.13 0.89
C ARG A 145 7.10 -14.86 0.73
N LEU A 146 6.54 -14.64 -0.45
CA LEU A 146 5.51 -13.63 -0.73
C LEU A 146 4.24 -14.36 -1.10
N SER A 147 3.09 -13.86 -0.63
CA SER A 147 1.80 -14.35 -1.11
C SER A 147 1.35 -13.62 -2.38
N LYS A 148 1.73 -12.35 -2.53
CA LYS A 148 1.46 -11.54 -3.71
C LYS A 148 2.40 -10.34 -3.81
N TYR A 149 2.63 -9.85 -5.04
CA TYR A 149 3.14 -8.50 -5.26
C TYR A 149 2.44 -7.82 -6.44
N LEU A 150 2.42 -6.49 -6.41
CA LEU A 150 2.13 -5.63 -7.56
C LEU A 150 3.34 -4.72 -7.79
N ALA A 151 3.52 -4.25 -9.03
CA ALA A 151 4.69 -3.48 -9.40
C ALA A 151 4.36 -2.44 -10.48
N PRO A 152 5.23 -1.44 -10.70
CA PRO A 152 5.06 -0.46 -11.78
C PRO A 152 4.99 -1.07 -13.18
N ALA A 153 5.69 -2.19 -13.39
CA ALA A 153 5.58 -2.95 -14.62
C ALA A 153 4.15 -3.46 -14.91
N HIS A 154 3.30 -3.54 -13.87
CA HIS A 154 1.91 -4.00 -13.94
C HIS A 154 0.91 -2.85 -13.73
N GLY A 155 1.37 -1.59 -13.77
CA GLY A 155 0.54 -0.39 -13.60
C GLY A 155 0.37 0.08 -12.15
N ASP A 156 1.04 -0.55 -11.17
CA ASP A 156 0.98 -0.10 -9.77
C ASP A 156 1.97 1.06 -9.53
N PRO A 157 1.59 2.15 -8.83
CA PRO A 157 2.52 3.26 -8.55
C PRO A 157 3.70 2.87 -7.64
N ALA A 158 3.62 1.73 -6.94
CA ALA A 158 4.65 1.25 -6.04
C ALA A 158 5.00 -0.22 -6.31
N PHE A 159 6.04 -0.70 -5.63
CA PHE A 159 6.16 -2.13 -5.38
C PHE A 159 5.35 -2.46 -4.14
N HIS A 160 4.13 -2.97 -4.34
CA HIS A 160 3.22 -3.41 -3.28
C HIS A 160 3.50 -4.88 -2.97
N LEU A 161 3.84 -5.21 -1.73
CA LEU A 161 4.18 -6.56 -1.29
C LEU A 161 3.17 -7.02 -0.24
N GLU A 162 2.66 -8.25 -0.39
CA GLU A 162 1.82 -8.93 0.58
C GLU A 162 2.60 -10.13 1.15
N ILE A 163 2.74 -10.16 2.48
CA ILE A 163 3.54 -11.15 3.22
C ILE A 163 2.65 -11.76 4.30
N GLU A 164 2.36 -13.05 4.18
CA GLU A 164 1.62 -13.80 5.20
C GLU A 164 2.42 -13.88 6.51
N GLN A 165 1.71 -13.96 7.63
CA GLN A 165 2.29 -13.93 8.99
C GLN A 165 2.16 -15.26 9.70
#